data_AF-A0A087V1Y1-F1
#
_entry.id   AF-A0A087V1Y1-F1
#
_cell.length_a   1.000
_cell.length_b   1.000
_cell.length_c   1.000
_cell.angle_alpha   90.00
_cell.angle_beta   90.00
_cell.angle_gamma   90.00
#
_symmetry.space_group_name_H-M   'P 1'
#
loop_
_entity.id
_entity.type
_entity.pdbx_description
1 polymer ?
#
loop_
_entity_poly.entity_id
_entity_poly.type
_entity_poly.pdbx_seq_one_letter_code
_entity_poly.pdbx_strand_id
1 'polypeptide(L)' 'MHSREVQVFASAKIWFSIGGKYFNGPPVNFSYMPDIFLEKARNVTISLYNRVGKFVKVELTFASKWILISEVAFN' A
#
# COMPACT_ATOMS: atom_id res chain seq x y z
N MET A 1 -2.19 22.66 3.10
CA MET A 1 -1.43 22.65 1.83
C MET A 1 -0.19 21.83 2.10
N HIS A 2 0.00 20.67 1.46
CA HIS A 2 1.16 19.83 1.72
C HIS A 2 2.41 20.49 1.14
N SER A 3 3.36 20.85 2.01
CA SER A 3 4.52 21.68 1.69
C SER A 3 5.49 21.06 0.66
N ARG A 4 5.38 19.77 0.36
CA ARG A 4 6.35 19.02 -0.46
C ARG A 4 5.77 18.17 -1.58
N GLU A 5 4.47 18.29 -1.87
CA GLU A 5 3.79 17.43 -2.88
C GLU A 5 3.93 15.91 -2.60
N VAL A 6 4.17 15.55 -1.33
CA VAL A 6 4.26 14.18 -0.83
C VAL A 6 2.99 13.87 -0.04
N GLN A 7 2.38 12.73 -0.33
CA GLN A 7 1.31 12.17 0.51
C GLN A 7 1.45 10.65 0.63
N VAL A 8 0.80 10.10 1.66
CA VAL A 8 0.50 8.66 1.72
C VAL A 8 -0.32 8.29 0.47
N PHE A 9 -0.09 7.10 -0.09
CA PHE A 9 -0.84 6.59 -1.24
C PHE A 9 -2.36 6.61 -0.98
N ALA A 10 -3.16 6.82 -2.02
CA ALA A 10 -4.63 6.86 -1.92
C ALA A 10 -5.22 5.47 -1.69
N SER A 11 -4.65 4.46 -2.34
CA SER A 11 -5.09 3.07 -2.20
C SER A 11 -3.94 2.11 -2.46
N ALA A 12 -4.11 0.90 -1.96
CA ALA A 12 -3.20 -0.22 -2.19
C ALA A 12 -3.99 -1.45 -2.66
N LYS A 13 -3.44 -2.17 -3.63
CA LYS A 13 -3.88 -3.52 -3.99
C LYS A 13 -2.76 -4.50 -3.70
N ILE A 14 -3.07 -5.53 -2.92
CA ILE A 14 -2.12 -6.58 -2.55
C ILE A 14 -2.55 -7.89 -3.18
N TRP A 15 -1.68 -8.41 -4.04
CA TRP A 15 -1.88 -9.67 -4.73
C TRP A 15 -0.91 -10.72 -4.21
N PHE A 16 -1.33 -11.98 -4.24
CA PHE A 16 -0.59 -13.12 -3.74
C PHE A 16 -0.31 -14.10 -4.88
N SER A 17 0.85 -14.75 -4.83
CA SER A 17 1.20 -15.83 -5.73
C SER A 17 2.05 -16.89 -5.04
N ILE A 18 1.85 -18.15 -5.42
CA ILE A 18 2.68 -19.27 -4.98
C ILE A 18 3.93 -19.39 -5.88
N GLY A 19 3.76 -19.19 -7.20
CA GLY A 19 4.82 -19.38 -8.20
C GLY A 19 5.43 -18.10 -8.76
N GLY A 20 4.98 -16.92 -8.33
CA GLY A 20 5.54 -15.61 -8.72
C GLY A 20 5.18 -15.14 -10.13
N LYS A 21 4.73 -16.04 -11.02
CA LYS A 21 4.34 -15.71 -12.40
C LYS A 21 2.89 -15.21 -12.52
N TYR A 22 1.97 -15.87 -11.81
CA TYR A 22 0.54 -15.58 -11.88
C TYR A 22 0.01 -15.15 -10.51
N PHE A 23 -0.64 -13.99 -10.47
CA PHE A 23 -1.25 -13.40 -9.27
C PHE A 23 -2.76 -13.58 -9.38
N ASN A 24 -3.23 -14.81 -9.17
CA ASN A 24 -4.61 -15.20 -9.40
C ASN A 24 -5.50 -14.86 -8.20
N GLY A 25 -6.79 -14.61 -8.45
CA GLY A 25 -7.79 -14.31 -7.42
C GLY A 25 -7.96 -12.81 -7.15
N PRO A 26 -8.93 -12.40 -6.33
CA PRO A 26 -9.16 -11.00 -6.02
C PRO A 26 -8.00 -10.45 -5.19
N PRO A 27 -7.55 -9.20 -5.37
CA PRO A 27 -6.57 -8.58 -4.47
C PRO A 27 -7.21 -8.26 -3.10
N VAL A 28 -6.36 -7.99 -2.10
CA VAL A 28 -6.77 -7.22 -0.94
C VAL A 28 -6.75 -5.75 -1.35
N ASN A 29 -7.91 -5.10 -1.31
CA ASN A 29 -8.03 -3.68 -1.57
C ASN A 29 -8.00 -2.92 -0.25
N PHE A 30 -7.21 -1.85 -0.20
CA PHE A 30 -7.14 -0.93 0.92
C PHE A 30 -7.28 0.50 0.40
N SER A 31 -8.10 1.30 1.06
CA SER A 31 -8.23 2.73 0.79
C SER A 31 -7.73 3.50 2.00
N TYR A 32 -6.85 4.48 1.75
CA TYR A 32 -6.35 5.36 2.79
C TYR A 32 -7.19 6.64 2.81
N MET A 33 -7.80 6.96 3.94
CA MET A 33 -8.48 8.24 4.12
C MET A 33 -7.44 9.27 4.61
N PRO A 34 -7.05 10.26 3.78
CA PRO A 34 -6.00 11.18 4.15
C PRO A 34 -6.45 12.14 5.26
N ASP A 35 -5.61 12.29 6.28
CA ASP A 35 -5.66 13.45 7.17
C ASP A 35 -4.77 14.55 6.57
N ILE A 36 -5.40 15.47 5.86
CA ILE A 36 -4.74 16.55 5.09
C ILE A 36 -4.08 17.63 5.96
N PHE A 37 -4.28 17.60 7.28
CA PHE A 37 -3.73 18.60 8.18
C PHE A 37 -2.37 18.20 8.78
N LEU A 38 -2.03 16.90 8.81
CA LEU A 38 -0.81 16.43 9.44
C LEU A 38 0.24 15.96 8.42
N GLU A 39 1.35 16.69 8.31
CA GLU A 39 2.47 16.37 7.39
C GLU A 39 3.45 15.30 7.92
N LYS A 40 3.10 14.58 9.00
CA LYS A 40 3.99 13.56 9.58
C LYS A 40 3.89 12.23 8.82
N ALA A 41 5.00 11.49 8.77
CA ALA A 41 5.02 10.11 8.29
C ALA A 41 4.05 9.23 9.09
N ARG A 42 3.43 8.26 8.42
CA ARG A 42 2.42 7.36 8.99
C ARG A 42 2.79 5.91 8.74
N ASN A 43 2.61 5.09 9.77
CA ASN A 43 2.61 3.65 9.63
C ASN A 43 1.23 3.22 9.12
N VAL A 44 1.18 2.62 7.94
CA VAL A 44 -0.05 2.08 7.36
C VAL A 44 -0.03 0.57 7.49
N THR A 45 -0.96 0.03 8.29
CA THR A 45 -1.11 -1.42 8.48
C THR A 45 -2.28 -1.91 7.65
N ILE A 46 -2.04 -2.90 6.78
CA ILE A 46 -3.06 -3.50 5.92
C ILE A 46 -3.24 -4.96 6.33
N SER A 47 -4.46 -5.34 6.73
CA SER A 47 -4.77 -6.74 7.02
C SER A 47 -4.73 -7.58 5.74
N LEU A 48 -3.94 -8.65 5.75
CA LEU A 48 -3.80 -9.57 4.62
C LEU A 48 -4.78 -10.74 4.67
N TYR A 49 -5.65 -10.79 5.69
CA TYR A 49 -6.71 -11.79 5.87
C TYR A 49 -6.22 -13.24 5.74
N ASN A 50 -5.05 -13.54 6.32
CA ASN A 50 -4.42 -14.87 6.32
C ASN A 50 -4.28 -15.51 4.93
N ARG A 51 -4.19 -14.70 3.87
CA ARG A 51 -3.98 -15.21 2.51
C ARG A 51 -2.57 -15.78 2.37
N VAL A 52 -2.48 -16.96 1.75
CA VAL A 52 -1.22 -17.70 1.58
C VAL A 52 -0.58 -17.35 0.25
N GLY A 53 0.70 -16.99 0.26
CA GLY A 53 1.50 -16.77 -0.93
C GLY A 53 2.99 -16.68 -0.60
N LYS A 54 3.85 -17.14 -1.53
CA LYS A 54 5.31 -16.97 -1.43
C LYS A 54 5.76 -15.63 -1.99
N PHE A 55 5.01 -15.09 -2.94
CA PHE A 55 5.28 -13.82 -3.60
C PHE A 55 4.11 -12.87 -3.38
N VAL A 56 4.42 -11.61 -3.11
CA VAL A 56 3.45 -10.53 -2.94
C VAL A 56 3.73 -9.47 -3.99
N LYS A 57 2.66 -8.97 -4.64
CA LYS A 57 2.72 -7.77 -5.48
C LYS A 57 1.88 -6.69 -4.83
N VAL A 58 2.50 -5.54 -4.60
CA VAL A 58 1.86 -4.37 -4.01
C VAL A 58 1.76 -3.29 -5.09
N GLU A 59 0.53 -2.86 -5.38
CA GLU A 59 0.26 -1.76 -6.31
C GLU A 59 -0.25 -0.58 -5.49
N LEU A 60 0.45 0.55 -5.53
CA LEU A 60 0.09 1.75 -4.79
C LEU A 60 -0.41 2.82 -5.76
N THR A 61 -1.56 3.40 -5.46
CA THR A 61 -2.12 4.52 -6.23
C THR A 61 -1.68 5.84 -5.60
N PHE A 62 -1.08 6.72 -6.39
CA PHE A 62 -0.65 8.04 -5.95
C PHE A 62 -1.84 8.91 -5.51
N ALA A 63 -1.73 9.56 -4.35
CA ALA A 63 -2.65 10.61 -3.90
C ALA A 63 -2.12 12.02 -4.22
N SER A 64 -0.81 12.15 -4.39
CA SER A 64 -0.10 13.37 -4.76
C SER A 64 1.02 13.04 -5.74
N LYS A 65 1.88 14.01 -6.05
CA LYS A 65 2.97 13.82 -7.03
C LYS A 65 3.99 12.78 -6.56
N TRP A 66 4.26 12.72 -5.26
CA TRP A 66 5.25 11.82 -4.68
C TRP A 66 4.65 10.95 -3.58
N ILE A 67 5.12 9.71 -3.52
CA ILE A 67 4.99 8.82 -2.38
C ILE A 67 6.40 8.56 -1.84
N LEU A 68 6.59 8.70 -0.53
CA LEU A 68 7.81 8.32 0.16
C LEU A 68 7.54 7.08 1.02
N ILE A 69 8.36 6.05 0.86
CA ILE A 69 8.29 4.79 1.62
C ILE A 69 9.66 4.55 2.23
N SER A 70 9.73 4.46 3.55
CA SER A 70 10.98 4.15 4.25
C SER A 70 11.21 2.64 4.39
N GLU A 71 10.13 1.89 4.63
CA GLU A 71 10.20 0.46 4.93
C GLU A 71 8.88 -0.24 4.57
N VAL A 72 8.98 -1.54 4.28
CA VAL A 72 7.84 -2.45 4.12
C VAL A 72 8.17 -3.72 4.90
N ALA A 73 7.29 -4.12 5.82
CA ALA A 73 7.45 -5.32 6.64
C ALA A 73 6.21 -6.24 6.53
N PHE A 74 6.44 -7.54 6.66
CA PHE A 74 5.42 -8.58 6.73
C PHE A 74 5.59 -9.33 8.06
N ASN A 75 4.48 -9.58 8.75
CA ASN A 75 4.43 -10.32 10.02
C ASN A 75 4.03 -11.78 9.79
#